data_AF-A0A523WUX2-F1
#
_entry.id   AF-A0A523WUX2-F1
#
_cell.length_a   1.000
_cell.length_b   1.000
_cell.length_c   1.000
_cell.angle_alpha   90.00
_cell.angle_beta   90.00
_cell.angle_gamma   90.00
#
_symmetry.space_group_name_H-M   'P 1'
#
loop_
_entity.id
_entity.type
_entity.pdbx_description
1 polymer ?
#
loop_
_entity_poly.entity_id
_entity_poly.type
_entity_poly.pdbx_seq_one_letter_code
_entity_poly.pdbx_strand_id
1 'polypeptide(L)'
;MEVLYNVLIFLHVMGFVFMSTPLFNLIVVNERALLGPSFNYYADRYMENIIRHGAIRCYVFQFTVLISGVFLVIFGPVGIEALWTSWIVLAKTLILFTMMGLLSYVHFGLQPKIESLVLKIGPEDAVPDGLSAQLKPYRVRRKRLATFCLFLVITAIILGLQVYSSFGSILTIVLIGIGALFAWKANKTLIRFGWI
;
A
#
# COMPACT_ATOMS: atom_id res chain seq x y z
N MET A 1 -6.98 8.77 -31.19
CA MET A 1 -7.40 7.74 -30.21
C MET A 1 -6.22 6.94 -29.67
N GLU A 2 -5.30 6.47 -30.53
CA GLU A 2 -4.12 5.69 -30.11
C GLU A 2 -3.20 6.42 -29.11
N VAL A 3 -2.88 7.70 -29.34
CA VAL A 3 -2.07 8.51 -28.41
C VAL A 3 -2.73 8.59 -27.02
N LEU A 4 -4.04 8.85 -26.96
CA LEU A 4 -4.78 8.91 -25.71
C LEU A 4 -4.75 7.56 -24.99
N TYR A 5 -4.96 6.46 -25.71
CA TYR A 5 -4.89 5.11 -25.15
C TYR A 5 -3.51 4.80 -24.54
N ASN A 6 -2.43 5.12 -25.26
CA ASN A 6 -1.07 4.93 -24.76
C ASN A 6 -0.76 5.79 -23.53
N VAL A 7 -1.23 7.04 -23.51
CA VAL A 7 -1.12 7.93 -22.34
C VAL A 7 -1.89 7.34 -21.15
N LEU A 8 -3.09 6.82 -21.37
CA LEU A 8 -3.88 6.20 -20.31
C LEU A 8 -3.22 4.95 -19.74
N ILE A 9 -2.64 4.09 -20.59
CA ILE A 9 -1.86 2.93 -20.15
C ILE A 9 -0.69 3.39 -19.28
N PHE A 10 0.08 4.37 -19.77
CA PHE A 10 1.23 4.90 -19.06
C PHE A 10 0.83 5.41 -17.67
N LEU A 11 -0.20 6.26 -17.58
CA LEU A 11 -0.69 6.79 -16.31
C LEU A 11 -1.19 5.68 -15.37
N HIS A 12 -1.91 4.69 -15.92
CA HIS A 12 -2.43 3.57 -15.15
C HIS A 12 -1.31 2.71 -14.55
N VAL A 13 -0.31 2.35 -15.36
CA VAL A 13 0.84 1.54 -14.93
C VAL A 13 1.71 2.31 -13.94
N MET A 14 2.03 3.58 -14.23
CA MET A 14 2.83 4.41 -13.32
C MET A 14 2.13 4.65 -11.99
N GLY A 15 0.80 4.80 -11.99
CA GLY A 15 0.00 4.87 -10.78
C GLY A 15 0.20 3.65 -9.87
N PHE A 16 0.20 2.44 -10.43
CA PHE A 16 0.52 1.23 -9.67
C PHE A 16 1.96 1.19 -9.16
N VAL A 17 2.93 1.63 -9.96
CA VAL A 17 4.36 1.68 -9.56
C VAL A 17 4.57 2.57 -8.34
N PHE A 18 3.95 3.76 -8.34
CA PHE A 18 4.06 4.71 -7.22
C PHE A 18 3.17 4.36 -6.02
N MET A 19 2.22 3.43 -6.19
CA MET A 19 1.45 2.86 -5.08
C MET A 19 2.28 1.92 -4.18
N SER A 20 3.61 1.86 -4.36
CA SER A 20 4.57 1.16 -3.49
C SER A 20 4.74 1.77 -2.08
N THR A 21 3.94 2.77 -1.72
CA THR A 21 3.92 3.38 -0.37
C THR A 21 3.85 2.37 0.78
N PRO A 22 3.05 1.28 0.72
CA PRO A 22 3.03 0.27 1.78
C PRO A 22 4.40 -0.36 2.06
N LEU A 23 5.22 -0.58 1.02
CA LEU A 23 6.58 -1.10 1.17
C LEU A 23 7.47 -0.11 1.93
N PHE A 24 7.48 1.15 1.53
CA PHE A 24 8.27 2.18 2.22
C PHE A 24 7.84 2.37 3.68
N ASN A 25 6.54 2.31 3.95
CA ASN A 25 6.03 2.35 5.33
C ASN A 25 6.51 1.16 6.16
N LEU A 26 6.59 -0.04 5.59
CA LEU A 26 7.14 -1.21 6.29
C LEU A 26 8.64 -1.05 6.56
N ILE A 27 9.40 -0.52 5.61
CA ILE A 27 10.83 -0.22 5.78
C ILE A 27 11.02 0.77 6.92
N VAL A 28 10.32 1.90 6.92
CA VAL A 28 10.40 2.93 7.99
C VAL A 28 10.09 2.34 9.36
N VAL A 29 9.05 1.50 9.47
CA VAL A 29 8.70 0.85 10.75
C VAL A 29 9.77 -0.15 11.21
N ASN A 30 10.43 -0.84 10.28
CA ASN A 30 11.51 -1.77 10.61
C ASN A 30 12.81 -1.04 10.97
N GLU A 31 13.13 0.08 10.31
CA GLU A 31 14.24 0.96 10.69
C GLU A 31 14.03 1.52 12.10
N ARG A 32 12.79 1.94 12.42
CA ARG A 32 12.41 2.36 13.78
C ARG A 32 12.72 1.30 14.83
N ALA A 33 12.57 0.02 14.49
CA ALA A 33 12.79 -1.07 15.45
C ALA A 33 14.27 -1.17 15.89
N LEU A 34 15.21 -0.65 15.10
CA LEU A 34 16.64 -0.61 15.45
C LEU A 34 16.94 0.37 16.59
N LEU A 35 16.08 1.37 16.81
CA LEU A 35 16.23 2.36 17.88
C LEU A 35 15.83 1.83 19.27
N GLY A 36 15.40 0.57 19.36
CA GLY A 36 14.99 -0.06 20.62
C GLY A 36 13.50 0.14 20.95
N PRO A 37 13.04 -0.42 22.09
CA PRO A 37 11.62 -0.46 22.45
C PRO A 37 11.10 0.84 23.08
N SER A 38 11.98 1.70 23.59
CA SER A 38 11.61 2.99 24.17
C SER A 38 11.09 3.94 23.09
N PHE A 39 10.27 4.91 23.52
CA PHE A 39 9.81 5.97 22.64
C PHE A 39 10.85 7.10 22.63
N ASN A 40 11.29 7.50 21.44
CA ASN A 40 12.17 8.65 21.25
C ASN A 40 11.38 9.72 20.50
N TYR A 41 11.10 10.85 21.15
CA TYR A 41 10.21 11.88 20.60
C TYR A 41 10.56 12.30 19.18
N TYR A 42 11.81 12.74 18.95
CA TYR A 42 12.22 13.25 17.63
C TYR A 42 12.18 12.18 16.55
N ALA A 43 12.73 10.99 16.83
CA ALA A 43 12.79 9.91 15.85
C ALA A 43 11.40 9.32 15.57
N ASP A 44 10.63 9.00 16.61
CA ASP A 44 9.28 8.46 16.46
C ASP A 44 8.35 9.47 15.79
N ARG A 45 8.38 10.75 16.17
CA ARG A 45 7.51 11.77 15.56
C ARG A 45 7.83 11.97 14.08
N TYR A 46 9.12 12.01 13.73
CA TYR A 46 9.57 12.12 12.34
C TYR A 46 9.11 10.92 11.50
N MET A 47 9.35 9.69 11.97
CA MET A 47 8.94 8.47 11.26
C MET A 47 7.42 8.35 11.13
N GLU A 48 6.66 8.69 12.19
CA GLU A 48 5.19 8.72 12.14
C GLU A 48 4.66 9.73 11.12
N ASN A 49 5.31 10.90 11.00
CA ASN A 49 4.95 11.88 9.99
C ASN A 49 5.21 11.35 8.57
N ILE A 50 6.32 10.66 8.32
CA ILE A 50 6.57 10.04 7.00
C ILE A 50 5.44 9.08 6.64
N ILE A 51 5.10 8.17 7.56
CA ILE A 51 4.06 7.16 7.34
C ILE A 51 2.70 7.81 7.09
N ARG A 52 2.37 8.86 7.86
CA ARG A 52 1.12 9.62 7.73
C ARG A 52 0.97 10.24 6.35
N HIS A 53 1.97 10.98 5.88
CA HIS A 53 1.89 11.66 4.58
C HIS A 53 1.88 10.65 3.43
N GLY A 54 2.45 9.45 3.62
CA GLY A 54 2.33 8.35 2.68
C GLY A 54 0.87 7.99 2.35
N ALA A 55 -0.05 8.02 3.33
CA ALA A 55 -1.44 7.68 3.10
C ALA A 55 -2.12 8.59 2.06
N ILE A 56 -1.88 9.91 2.13
CA ILE A 56 -2.44 10.89 1.20
C ILE A 56 -1.91 10.64 -0.22
N ARG A 57 -0.60 10.38 -0.36
CA ARG A 57 0.01 10.08 -1.66
C ARG A 57 -0.59 8.80 -2.26
N CYS A 58 -0.82 7.77 -1.45
CA CYS A 58 -1.45 6.53 -1.88
C CYS A 58 -2.86 6.76 -2.42
N TYR A 59 -3.67 7.64 -1.80
CA TYR A 59 -4.98 8.01 -2.34
C TYR A 59 -4.90 8.65 -3.73
N VAL A 60 -3.96 9.57 -3.91
CA VAL A 60 -3.76 10.23 -5.21
C VAL A 60 -3.47 9.17 -6.27
N PHE A 61 -2.55 8.23 -6.01
CA PHE A 61 -2.23 7.17 -6.96
C PHE A 61 -3.40 6.19 -7.19
N GLN A 62 -4.13 5.80 -6.14
CA GLN A 62 -5.32 4.96 -6.26
C GLN A 62 -6.40 5.63 -7.13
N PHE A 63 -6.61 6.93 -6.95
CA PHE A 63 -7.56 7.69 -7.75
C PHE A 63 -7.11 7.86 -9.21
N THR A 64 -5.81 8.10 -9.43
CA THR A 64 -5.22 8.09 -10.78
C THR A 64 -5.44 6.74 -11.46
N VAL A 65 -5.19 5.63 -10.76
CA VAL A 65 -5.42 4.27 -11.27
C VAL A 65 -6.90 4.02 -11.55
N LEU A 66 -7.80 4.48 -10.69
CA LEU A 66 -9.24 4.34 -10.88
C LEU A 66 -9.72 5.10 -12.13
N ILE A 67 -9.38 6.39 -12.24
CA ILE A 67 -9.79 7.22 -13.38
C ILE A 67 -9.20 6.67 -14.68
N SER A 68 -7.90 6.41 -14.70
CA SER A 68 -7.24 5.86 -15.89
C SER A 68 -7.81 4.49 -16.26
N GLY A 69 -8.14 3.64 -15.29
CA GLY A 69 -8.78 2.34 -15.52
C GLY A 69 -10.18 2.47 -16.12
N VAL A 70 -11.02 3.37 -15.59
CA VAL A 70 -12.34 3.67 -16.15
C VAL A 70 -12.23 4.16 -17.59
N PHE A 71 -11.30 5.07 -17.88
CA PHE A 71 -11.09 5.57 -19.24
C PHE A 71 -10.49 4.51 -20.18
N LEU A 72 -9.61 3.62 -19.71
CA LEU A 72 -9.12 2.50 -20.51
C LEU A 72 -10.24 1.54 -20.90
N VAL A 73 -11.23 1.37 -20.03
CA VAL A 73 -12.38 0.50 -20.26
C VAL A 73 -13.42 1.15 -21.17
N ILE A 74 -13.58 2.48 -21.11
CA ILE A 74 -14.50 3.24 -21.99
C ILE A 74 -13.91 3.46 -23.39
N PHE A 75 -12.64 3.85 -23.49
CA PHE A 75 -12.02 4.27 -24.75
C PHE A 75 -11.05 3.25 -25.34
N GLY A 76 -10.73 2.18 -24.60
CA GLY A 76 -9.84 1.11 -25.06
C GLY A 76 -10.58 -0.05 -25.71
N PRO A 77 -9.83 -1.01 -26.28
CA PRO A 77 -10.39 -2.12 -27.06
C PRO A 77 -11.11 -3.17 -26.21
N VAL A 78 -10.93 -3.15 -24.88
CA VAL A 78 -11.45 -4.15 -23.94
C VAL A 78 -12.94 -3.91 -23.64
N GLY A 79 -13.40 -2.66 -23.66
CA GLY A 79 -14.80 -2.29 -23.43
C GLY A 79 -15.30 -2.44 -21.99
N ILE A 80 -16.42 -1.78 -21.67
CA ILE A 80 -17.02 -1.77 -20.31
C ILE A 80 -17.50 -3.13 -19.82
N GLU A 81 -17.90 -3.98 -20.75
CA GLU A 81 -18.38 -5.33 -20.44
C GLU A 81 -17.32 -6.21 -19.77
N ALA A 82 -16.04 -5.94 -20.02
CA ALA A 82 -14.94 -6.66 -19.40
C ALA A 82 -14.93 -6.57 -17.87
N LEU A 83 -15.57 -5.55 -17.28
CA LEU A 83 -15.71 -5.44 -15.82
C LEU A 83 -16.45 -6.65 -15.20
N TRP A 84 -17.31 -7.32 -15.96
CA TRP A 84 -18.04 -8.51 -15.49
C TRP A 84 -17.80 -9.77 -16.33
N THR A 85 -17.33 -9.65 -17.57
CA THR A 85 -17.01 -10.81 -18.41
C THR A 85 -15.58 -11.32 -18.24
N SER A 86 -14.64 -10.46 -17.81
CA SER A 86 -13.25 -10.84 -17.56
C SER A 86 -12.98 -10.93 -16.06
N TRP A 87 -12.69 -12.15 -15.58
CA TRP A 87 -12.35 -12.38 -14.18
C TRP A 87 -11.11 -11.59 -13.74
N ILE A 88 -10.17 -11.31 -14.64
CA ILE A 88 -8.93 -10.56 -14.36
C ILE A 88 -9.25 -9.09 -14.10
N VAL A 89 -10.04 -8.47 -14.98
CA VAL A 89 -10.44 -7.06 -14.87
C VAL A 89 -11.33 -6.87 -13.64
N LEU A 90 -12.27 -7.80 -13.41
CA LEU A 90 -13.09 -7.83 -12.20
C LEU A 90 -12.23 -7.93 -10.93
N ALA A 91 -11.30 -8.89 -10.87
CA ALA A 91 -10.42 -9.08 -9.72
C ALA A 91 -9.57 -7.83 -9.43
N LYS A 92 -8.97 -7.21 -10.46
CA LYS A 92 -8.21 -5.95 -10.29
C LYS A 92 -9.08 -4.83 -9.74
N THR A 93 -10.33 -4.74 -10.21
CA THR A 93 -11.29 -3.72 -9.76
C THR A 93 -11.64 -3.93 -8.29
N LEU A 94 -11.96 -5.15 -7.88
CA LEU A 94 -12.21 -5.51 -6.48
C LEU A 94 -11.00 -5.27 -5.59
N ILE A 95 -9.79 -5.61 -6.06
CA ILE A 95 -8.54 -5.35 -5.36
C ILE A 95 -8.34 -3.84 -5.14
N LEU A 96 -8.57 -3.01 -6.17
CA LEU A 96 -8.45 -1.55 -6.07
C LEU A 96 -9.39 -0.98 -5.01
N PHE A 97 -10.68 -1.33 -5.04
CA PHE A 97 -11.64 -0.88 -4.04
C PHE A 97 -11.31 -1.40 -2.64
N THR A 98 -10.78 -2.63 -2.52
CA THR A 98 -10.31 -3.17 -1.25
C THR A 98 -9.13 -2.35 -0.71
N MET A 99 -8.15 -2.00 -1.55
CA MET A 99 -7.02 -1.15 -1.15
C MET A 99 -7.46 0.25 -0.74
N MET A 100 -8.42 0.84 -1.45
CA MET A 100 -9.02 2.14 -1.08
C MET A 100 -9.72 2.05 0.27
N GLY A 101 -10.50 0.99 0.51
CA GLY A 101 -11.16 0.75 1.80
C GLY A 101 -10.18 0.56 2.96
N LEU A 102 -9.11 -0.23 2.76
CA LEU A 102 -8.05 -0.41 3.75
C LEU A 102 -7.35 0.91 4.07
N LEU A 103 -7.05 1.71 3.06
CA LEU A 103 -6.42 3.02 3.22
C LEU A 103 -7.33 3.97 4.00
N SER A 104 -8.63 4.00 3.70
CA SER A 104 -9.64 4.79 4.43
C SER A 104 -9.75 4.38 5.89
N TYR A 105 -9.77 3.08 6.17
CA TYR A 105 -9.76 2.60 7.55
C TYR A 105 -8.50 3.05 8.30
N VAL A 106 -7.34 2.97 7.66
CA VAL A 106 -6.07 3.40 8.28
C VAL A 106 -6.06 4.92 8.48
N HIS A 107 -6.42 5.71 7.47
CA HIS A 107 -6.30 7.16 7.49
C HIS A 107 -7.30 7.83 8.43
N PHE A 108 -8.57 7.40 8.42
CA PHE A 108 -9.62 8.02 9.23
C PHE A 108 -9.83 7.33 10.59
N GLY A 109 -9.44 6.06 10.73
CA GLY A 109 -9.68 5.28 11.95
C GLY A 109 -8.43 5.06 12.79
N LEU A 110 -7.37 4.54 12.18
CA LEU A 110 -6.19 4.06 12.90
C LEU A 110 -5.16 5.15 13.16
N GLN A 111 -4.86 5.97 12.15
CA GLN A 111 -3.87 7.04 12.22
C GLN A 111 -4.24 8.10 13.26
N PRO A 112 -5.48 8.60 13.36
CA PRO A 112 -5.84 9.62 14.35
C PRO A 112 -5.73 9.11 15.78
N LYS A 113 -5.95 7.81 16.01
CA LYS A 113 -5.74 7.18 17.33
C LYS A 113 -4.27 7.11 17.74
N ILE A 114 -3.37 6.94 16.77
CA ILE A 114 -1.93 7.01 17.03
C ILE A 114 -1.53 8.46 17.33
N GLU A 115 -2.03 9.41 16.54
CA GLU A 115 -1.73 10.82 16.74
C GLU A 115 -2.23 11.36 18.07
N SER A 116 -3.44 11.00 18.51
CA SER A 116 -3.98 11.45 19.79
C SER A 116 -3.19 10.95 20.99
N LEU A 117 -2.46 9.84 20.86
CA LEU A 117 -1.53 9.34 21.89
C LEU A 117 -0.19 10.07 21.83
N VAL A 118 0.34 10.32 20.63
CA VAL A 118 1.64 11.00 20.44
C VAL A 118 1.56 12.49 20.76
N LEU A 119 0.44 13.16 20.48
CA LEU A 119 0.25 14.60 20.73
C LEU A 119 0.20 14.98 22.21
N LYS A 120 0.03 14.01 23.11
CA LYS A 120 0.02 14.23 24.56
C LYS A 120 1.43 14.46 25.14
N ILE A 121 2.46 14.42 24.31
CA ILE A 121 3.86 14.48 24.70
C ILE A 121 4.54 15.58 23.89
N GLY A 122 5.16 16.52 24.58
CA GLY A 122 6.05 17.53 24.03
C GLY A 122 7.51 17.04 23.97
N PRO A 123 8.39 17.79 23.30
CA PRO A 123 9.81 17.46 23.18
C PRO A 123 10.55 17.42 24.53
N GLU A 124 10.11 18.22 25.50
CA GLU A 124 10.71 18.33 26.84
C GLU A 124 10.01 17.45 27.89
N ASP A 125 8.92 16.77 27.51
CA ASP A 125 8.14 15.96 28.45
C ASP A 125 8.82 14.61 28.69
N ALA A 126 8.83 14.18 29.95
CA ALA A 126 9.20 12.81 30.27
C ALA A 126 8.21 11.85 29.61
N VAL A 127 8.73 10.82 28.93
CA VAL A 127 7.89 9.80 28.27
C VAL A 127 7.06 9.08 29.34
N PRO A 128 5.71 9.16 29.30
CA PRO A 128 4.88 8.55 30.33
C PRO A 128 5.03 7.03 30.34
N ASP A 129 5.08 6.46 31.54
CA ASP A 129 5.10 5.02 31.73
C ASP A 129 3.89 4.36 31.04
N GLY A 130 4.17 3.34 30.22
CA GLY A 130 3.13 2.60 29.49
C GLY A 130 2.67 3.21 28.16
N LEU A 131 3.16 4.39 27.75
CA LEU A 131 2.85 4.94 26.41
C LEU A 131 3.18 3.94 25.29
N SER A 132 4.38 3.36 25.32
CA SER A 132 4.80 2.37 24.31
C SER A 132 3.85 1.18 24.26
N ALA A 133 3.30 0.76 25.40
CA ALA A 133 2.33 -0.34 25.48
C ALA A 133 0.98 0.05 24.85
N GLN A 134 0.52 1.30 25.02
CA GLN A 134 -0.70 1.81 24.41
C GLN A 134 -0.56 2.02 22.90
N LEU A 135 0.61 2.45 22.42
CA LEU A 135 0.88 2.68 20.99
C LEU A 135 1.06 1.39 20.19
N LYS A 136 1.69 0.37 20.79
CA LYS A 136 2.04 -0.89 20.14
C LYS A 136 0.88 -1.57 19.38
N PRO A 137 -0.33 -1.78 19.95
CA PRO A 137 -1.41 -2.46 19.23
C PRO A 137 -1.82 -1.74 17.94
N TYR A 138 -1.89 -0.41 17.98
CA TYR A 138 -2.25 0.40 16.81
C TYR A 138 -1.17 0.36 15.72
N ARG A 139 0.11 0.51 16.12
CA ARG A 139 1.25 0.40 15.20
C ARG A 139 1.35 -0.98 14.55
N VAL A 140 1.16 -2.04 15.32
CA VAL A 140 1.16 -3.43 14.81
C VAL A 140 0.01 -3.65 13.84
N ARG A 141 -1.20 -3.19 14.17
CA ARG A 141 -2.35 -3.29 13.26
C ARG A 141 -2.10 -2.55 11.96
N ARG A 142 -1.55 -1.33 12.01
CA ARG A 142 -1.20 -0.54 10.81
C ARG A 142 -0.18 -1.29 9.95
N LYS A 143 0.85 -1.87 10.57
CA LYS A 143 1.88 -2.65 9.90
C LYS A 143 1.28 -3.87 9.17
N ARG A 144 0.37 -4.60 9.82
CA ARG A 144 -0.34 -5.75 9.19
C ARG A 144 -1.19 -5.31 8.02
N LEU A 145 -1.93 -4.21 8.14
CA LEU A 145 -2.74 -3.67 7.04
C LEU A 145 -1.88 -3.19 5.87
N ALA A 146 -0.75 -2.54 6.14
CA ALA A 146 0.22 -2.17 5.10
C ALA A 146 0.80 -3.40 4.40
N THR A 147 1.06 -4.49 5.14
CA THR A 147 1.50 -5.77 4.57
C THR A 147 0.48 -6.36 3.62
N PHE A 148 -0.79 -6.40 4.05
CA PHE A 148 -1.87 -6.90 3.22
C PHE A 148 -2.11 -6.03 2.00
N CYS A 149 -2.05 -4.70 2.16
CA CYS A 149 -2.12 -3.75 1.06
C CYS A 149 -0.97 -3.98 0.05
N LEU A 150 0.27 -4.15 0.51
CA LEU A 150 1.41 -4.45 -0.37
C LEU A 150 1.18 -5.72 -1.20
N PHE A 151 0.69 -6.79 -0.57
CA PHE A 151 0.33 -8.02 -1.28
C PHE A 151 -0.73 -7.77 -2.36
N LEU A 152 -1.75 -6.98 -2.07
CA LEU A 152 -2.78 -6.60 -3.03
C LEU A 152 -2.23 -5.77 -4.19
N VAL A 153 -1.34 -4.80 -3.93
CA VAL A 153 -0.67 -4.02 -5.00
C VAL A 153 0.08 -4.95 -5.95
N ILE A 154 0.90 -5.85 -5.42
CA ILE A 154 1.69 -6.80 -6.23
C ILE A 154 0.77 -7.72 -7.04
N THR A 155 -0.28 -8.25 -6.41
CA THR A 155 -1.28 -9.09 -7.08
C THR A 155 -1.96 -8.34 -8.22
N ALA A 156 -2.36 -7.08 -8.01
CA ALA A 156 -2.98 -6.25 -9.04
C ALA A 156 -2.03 -5.96 -10.22
N ILE A 157 -0.72 -5.82 -9.96
CA ILE A 157 0.31 -5.67 -11.00
C ILE A 157 0.44 -6.96 -11.81
N ILE A 158 0.56 -8.12 -11.15
CA ILE A 158 0.66 -9.44 -11.83
C ILE A 158 -0.55 -9.69 -12.72
N LEU A 159 -1.76 -9.44 -12.20
CA LEU A 159 -3.00 -9.54 -12.98
C LEU A 159 -3.05 -8.50 -14.10
N GLY A 160 -2.44 -7.32 -13.91
CA GLY A 160 -2.29 -6.33 -14.97
C GLY A 160 -1.47 -6.83 -16.15
N LEU A 161 -0.37 -7.54 -15.88
CA LEU A 161 0.44 -8.15 -16.94
C LEU A 161 -0.36 -9.19 -17.74
N GLN A 162 -1.26 -9.93 -17.08
CA GLN A 162 -2.14 -10.90 -17.76
C GLN A 162 -3.14 -10.28 -18.74
N VAL A 163 -3.49 -9.00 -18.57
CA VAL A 163 -4.37 -8.28 -19.51
C VAL A 163 -3.67 -8.09 -20.86
N TYR A 164 -2.35 -7.89 -20.86
CA TYR A 164 -1.56 -7.66 -22.08
C TYR A 164 -0.98 -8.95 -22.67
N SER A 165 -0.59 -9.91 -21.83
CA SER A 165 -0.03 -11.19 -22.24
C SER A 165 -0.57 -12.29 -21.33
N SER A 166 -1.27 -13.26 -21.89
CA SER A 166 -1.77 -14.40 -21.11
C SER A 166 -0.59 -15.25 -20.62
N PHE A 167 -0.60 -15.56 -19.32
CA PHE A 167 0.33 -16.51 -18.71
C PHE A 167 -0.43 -17.76 -18.29
N GLY A 168 0.25 -18.89 -18.20
CA GLY A 168 -0.33 -20.09 -17.61
C GLY A 168 -0.78 -19.84 -16.17
N SER A 169 -1.90 -20.46 -15.78
CA SER A 169 -2.48 -20.30 -14.43
C SER A 169 -1.49 -20.67 -13.32
N ILE A 170 -0.65 -21.70 -13.56
CA ILE A 170 0.40 -22.15 -12.63
C ILE A 170 1.42 -21.02 -12.38
N LEU A 171 1.95 -20.40 -13.44
CA LEU A 171 2.91 -19.31 -13.32
C LEU A 171 2.31 -18.14 -12.52
N THR A 172 1.04 -17.84 -12.76
CA THR A 172 0.32 -16.76 -12.08
C THR A 172 0.19 -17.03 -10.58
N ILE A 173 -0.19 -18.26 -10.20
CA ILE A 173 -0.25 -18.68 -8.81
C ILE A 173 1.12 -18.59 -8.14
N VAL A 174 2.18 -19.04 -8.84
CA VAL A 174 3.57 -18.97 -8.34
C VAL A 174 3.99 -17.51 -8.11
N LEU A 175 3.74 -16.62 -9.07
CA LEU A 175 4.08 -15.20 -8.95
C LEU A 175 3.33 -14.51 -7.80
N ILE A 176 2.04 -14.80 -7.64
CA ILE A 176 1.24 -14.29 -6.51
C ILE A 176 1.77 -14.84 -5.19
N GLY A 177 2.14 -16.12 -5.15
CA GLY A 177 2.77 -16.76 -3.98
C GLY A 177 4.09 -16.10 -3.59
N ILE A 178 4.97 -15.81 -4.57
CA ILE A 178 6.21 -15.06 -4.35
C ILE A 178 5.90 -13.65 -3.82
N GLY A 179 4.90 -12.96 -4.39
CA GLY A 179 4.44 -11.66 -3.91
C GLY A 179 3.97 -11.68 -2.45
N ALA A 180 3.23 -12.74 -2.06
CA ALA A 180 2.80 -12.93 -0.68
C ALA A 180 3.98 -13.17 0.28
N LEU A 181 4.94 -14.01 -0.12
CA LEU A 181 6.17 -14.25 0.64
C LEU A 181 6.98 -12.98 0.80
N PHE A 182 7.12 -12.18 -0.26
CA PHE A 182 7.81 -10.89 -0.22
C PHE A 182 7.13 -9.91 0.74
N ALA A 183 5.80 -9.74 0.64
CA ALA A 183 5.08 -8.85 1.56
C ALA A 183 5.24 -9.31 3.03
N TRP A 184 5.14 -10.62 3.28
CA TRP A 184 5.37 -11.19 4.60
C TRP A 184 6.79 -10.95 5.11
N LYS A 185 7.81 -11.14 4.26
CA LYS A 185 9.21 -10.85 4.58
C LYS A 185 9.39 -9.37 4.92
N ALA A 186 8.86 -8.46 4.11
CA ALA A 186 8.91 -7.01 4.35
C ALA A 186 8.29 -6.60 5.70
N ASN A 187 7.30 -7.35 6.18
CA ASN A 187 6.72 -7.13 7.50
C ASN A 187 7.57 -7.66 8.65
N LYS A 188 8.34 -8.73 8.43
CA LYS A 188 9.10 -9.41 9.49
C LYS A 188 10.52 -8.90 9.64
N THR A 189 11.15 -8.53 8.53
CA THR A 189 12.57 -8.20 8.48
C THR A 189 12.79 -6.86 7.78
N LEU A 190 13.80 -6.11 8.24
CA LEU A 190 14.27 -4.94 7.53
C LEU A 190 14.92 -5.35 6.21
N ILE A 191 14.36 -4.89 5.10
CA ILE A 191 14.89 -5.16 3.75
C ILE A 191 15.83 -4.02 3.36
N ARG A 192 17.10 -4.11 3.75
CA ARG A 192 18.08 -3.01 3.60
C ARG A 192 18.31 -2.60 2.16
N PHE A 193 18.27 -3.57 1.24
CA PHE A 193 18.47 -3.32 -0.19
C PHE A 193 17.14 -3.19 -0.96
N GLY A 194 16.00 -3.21 -0.27
CA GLY A 194 14.64 -3.18 -0.83
C GLY A 194 14.13 -4.50 -1.44
N TRP A 195 15.01 -5.49 -1.66
CA TRP A 195 14.74 -6.72 -2.40
C TRP A 195 15.18 -7.97 -1.59
N ILE A 196 16.27 -7.84 -0.80
CA ILE A 196 16.87 -8.87 0.07
C ILE A 196 16.92 -8.37 1.50
#